data_AF-A0A4Y2LWD3-F1
#
_entry.id   AF-A0A4Y2LWD3-F1
#
_cell.length_a   1.000
_cell.length_b   1.000
_cell.length_c   1.000
_cell.angle_alpha   90.00
_cell.angle_beta   90.00
_cell.angle_gamma   90.00
#
_symmetry.space_group_name_H-M   'P 1'
#
loop_
_entity.id
_entity.type
_entity.pdbx_description
1 polymer ?
#
loop_
_entity_poly.entity_id
_entity_poly.type
_entity_poly.pdbx_seq_one_letter_code
_entity_poly.pdbx_strand_id
1 'polypeptide(L)'
;MSERTFYRLLKNNLTVRIRCGDCTEAMTLDDFYKEHAPNRHGLGKRSECVFCFGGYDWKRGERRRRSNWTHMIECLKSFVKTNRIRETPAEAPAETPPEPPMCG
;
A
#
# COMPACT_ATOMS: atom_id res chain seq x y z
N MET A 1 -15.28 7.97 10.03
CA MET A 1 -13.99 8.48 10.55
C MET A 1 -13.78 9.91 10.05
N SER A 2 -12.66 10.60 10.34
CA SER A 2 -12.45 12.01 9.95
C SER A 2 -11.15 12.24 9.16
N GLU A 3 -11.05 13.40 8.50
CA GLU A 3 -9.85 13.87 7.79
C GLU A 3 -8.59 13.81 8.65
N ARG A 4 -8.68 14.29 9.90
CA ARG A 4 -7.56 14.28 10.85
C ARG A 4 -7.08 12.86 11.14
N THR A 5 -8.00 11.91 11.30
CA THR A 5 -7.66 10.50 11.49
C THR A 5 -6.94 9.94 10.26
N PHE A 6 -7.40 10.28 9.06
CA PHE A 6 -6.76 9.87 7.82
C PHE A 6 -5.32 10.36 7.73
N TYR A 7 -5.08 11.66 7.86
CA TYR A 7 -3.72 12.20 7.73
C TYR A 7 -2.77 11.72 8.84
N ARG A 8 -3.27 11.51 10.06
CA ARG A 8 -2.49 10.88 11.13
C ARG A 8 -2.07 9.46 10.74
N LEU A 9 -2.99 8.65 10.22
CA LEU A 9 -2.69 7.29 9.78
C LEU A 9 -1.73 7.29 8.59
N LEU A 10 -1.94 8.16 7.60
CA LEU A 10 -1.07 8.30 6.45
C LEU A 10 0.35 8.65 6.90
N LYS A 11 0.50 9.66 7.77
CA LYS A 11 1.80 10.08 8.33
C LYS A 11 2.55 8.92 8.98
N ASN A 12 1.85 8.06 9.71
CA ASN A 12 2.45 6.90 10.39
C ASN A 12 2.96 5.82 9.43
N ASN A 13 2.56 5.83 8.16
CA ASN A 13 2.91 4.80 7.18
C ASN A 13 3.78 5.33 6.02
N LEU A 14 4.16 6.61 6.00
CA LEU A 14 4.87 7.23 4.87
C LEU A 14 6.16 6.50 4.50
N THR A 15 6.90 6.00 5.49
CA THR A 15 8.17 5.29 5.29
C THR A 15 8.00 3.81 4.94
N VAL A 16 6.77 3.28 4.96
CA VAL A 16 6.52 1.88 4.64
C VAL A 16 6.82 1.65 3.16
N ARG A 17 7.68 0.67 2.87
CA ARG A 17 7.93 0.21 1.50
C ARG A 17 6.78 -0.67 1.02
N ILE A 18 6.26 -0.38 -0.15
CA ILE A 18 5.16 -1.10 -0.80
C ILE A 18 5.52 -1.42 -2.25
N ARG A 19 4.88 -2.43 -2.83
CA ARG A 19 4.75 -2.57 -4.29
C ARG A 19 3.45 -1.93 -4.75
N CYS A 20 3.47 -1.21 -5.86
CA CYS A 20 2.24 -0.69 -6.44
C CYS A 20 1.29 -1.86 -6.77
N GLY A 21 0.03 -1.76 -6.35
CA GLY A 21 -0.96 -2.82 -6.59
C GLY A 21 -1.33 -3.02 -8.07
N ASP A 22 -1.06 -2.02 -8.93
CA ASP A 22 -1.37 -2.07 -10.35
C ASP A 22 -0.14 -2.44 -11.21
N CYS A 23 0.98 -1.73 -11.04
CA CYS A 23 2.18 -1.94 -11.86
C CYS A 23 3.35 -2.63 -11.14
N THR A 24 3.17 -3.04 -9.88
CA THR A 24 4.17 -3.76 -9.05
C THR A 24 5.47 -3.02 -8.70
N GLU A 25 5.64 -1.78 -9.18
CA GLU A 25 6.81 -0.93 -8.88
C GLU A 25 6.98 -0.72 -7.37
N ALA A 26 8.22 -0.89 -6.87
CA ALA A 26 8.53 -0.78 -5.45
C ALA A 26 8.90 0.66 -5.06
N MET A 27 8.26 1.20 -4.02
CA MET A 27 8.46 2.58 -3.57
C MET A 27 8.05 2.76 -2.09
N THR A 28 8.26 3.95 -1.53
CA THR A 28 7.65 4.28 -0.23
C THR A 28 6.18 4.64 -0.41
N LEU A 29 5.38 4.50 0.66
CA LEU A 29 3.98 4.94 0.61
C LEU A 29 3.87 6.46 0.37
N ASP A 30 4.84 7.25 0.81
CA ASP A 30 4.89 8.69 0.53
C ASP A 30 5.02 8.95 -0.98
N ASP A 31 5.98 8.30 -1.63
CA ASP A 31 6.21 8.41 -3.08
C ASP A 31 4.98 7.91 -3.86
N PHE A 32 4.41 6.78 -3.42
CA PHE A 32 3.17 6.25 -3.97
C PHE A 32 2.07 7.31 -3.97
N TYR A 33 1.83 7.90 -2.80
CA TYR A 33 0.74 8.84 -2.62
C TYR A 33 1.01 10.17 -3.32
N LYS A 34 2.22 10.74 -3.23
CA LYS A 34 2.52 12.09 -3.73
C LYS A 34 2.77 12.14 -5.23
N GLU A 35 3.49 11.17 -5.78
CA GLU A 35 4.03 11.27 -7.12
C GLU A 35 3.57 10.13 -8.01
N HIS A 36 3.76 8.89 -7.59
CA HIS A 36 3.54 7.74 -8.47
C HIS A 36 2.07 7.59 -8.86
N ALA A 37 1.13 7.56 -7.90
CA ALA A 37 -0.29 7.40 -8.24
C ALA A 37 -0.83 8.54 -9.13
N PRO A 38 -0.55 9.83 -8.86
CA PRO A 38 -0.96 10.90 -9.76
C PRO A 38 -0.29 10.86 -11.14
N ASN A 39 1.02 10.60 -11.21
CA ASN A 39 1.79 10.75 -12.46
C ASN A 39 1.72 9.51 -13.36
N ARG A 40 1.67 8.31 -12.77
CA ARG A 40 1.64 7.05 -13.52
C ARG A 40 0.21 6.56 -13.79
N HIS A 41 -0.71 6.82 -12.87
CA HIS A 41 -2.08 6.30 -12.93
C HIS A 41 -3.14 7.39 -13.11
N GLY A 42 -2.74 8.67 -13.17
CA GLY A 42 -3.69 9.78 -13.34
C GLY A 42 -4.62 10.00 -12.14
N LEU A 43 -4.34 9.38 -10.99
CA LEU A 43 -5.27 9.35 -9.85
C LEU A 43 -5.23 10.67 -9.07
N GLY A 44 -6.23 11.51 -9.31
CA GLY A 44 -6.41 12.80 -8.67
C GLY A 44 -7.12 12.68 -7.33
N LYS A 45 -6.38 12.86 -6.23
CA LYS A 45 -6.86 12.85 -4.81
C LYS A 45 -8.11 13.71 -4.49
N ARG A 46 -8.61 14.52 -5.43
CA ARG A 46 -9.72 15.46 -5.24
C ARG A 46 -11.09 14.78 -5.35
N SER A 47 -11.24 13.78 -6.20
CA SER A 47 -12.52 13.15 -6.54
C SER A 47 -12.50 11.62 -6.52
N GLU A 48 -11.37 11.00 -6.21
CA GLU A 48 -11.27 9.54 -6.20
C GLU A 48 -10.29 9.03 -5.13
N CYS A 49 -10.49 7.77 -4.76
CA CYS A 49 -9.63 7.06 -3.84
C CYS A 49 -8.41 6.49 -4.57
N VAL A 50 -7.22 7.01 -4.23
CA VAL A 50 -5.95 6.56 -4.79
C VAL A 50 -5.55 5.13 -4.37
N PHE A 51 -6.10 4.62 -3.27
CA PHE A 51 -5.70 3.32 -2.70
C PHE A 51 -6.49 2.14 -3.27
N CYS A 52 -7.62 2.40 -3.92
CA CYS A 52 -8.36 1.41 -4.72
C CYS A 52 -8.33 1.75 -6.22
N PHE A 53 -7.33 2.54 -6.64
CA PHE A 53 -7.09 2.92 -8.03
C PHE A 53 -8.33 3.50 -8.74
N GLY A 54 -9.05 4.41 -8.07
CA GLY A 54 -10.23 5.04 -8.64
C GLY A 54 -11.51 4.19 -8.58
N GLY A 55 -11.44 2.96 -8.05
CA GLY A 55 -12.63 2.10 -7.85
C GLY A 55 -13.68 2.66 -6.88
N TYR A 56 -13.38 3.78 -6.23
CA TYR A 56 -14.33 4.58 -5.46
C TYR A 56 -14.10 6.06 -5.74
N ASP A 57 -15.13 6.72 -6.28
CA ASP A 57 -15.14 8.13 -6.61
C ASP A 57 -16.18 8.92 -5.81
N TRP A 58 -16.09 10.24 -5.90
CA TRP A 58 -17.06 11.15 -5.30
C TRP A 58 -17.11 12.47 -6.07
N LYS A 59 -18.26 13.15 -5.98
CA LYS A 59 -18.42 14.47 -6.61
C LYS A 59 -17.41 15.46 -6.04
N ARG A 60 -16.93 16.39 -6.88
CA ARG A 60 -15.99 17.44 -6.46
C ARG A 60 -16.56 18.19 -5.24
N GLY A 61 -15.75 18.31 -4.18
CA GLY A 61 -16.13 18.94 -2.92
C GLY A 61 -16.70 17.98 -1.87
N GLU A 62 -17.13 16.78 -2.26
CA GLU A 62 -17.72 15.80 -1.34
C GLU A 62 -16.68 14.97 -0.58
N ARG A 63 -15.39 15.11 -0.89
CA ARG A 63 -14.31 14.43 -0.14
C ARG A 63 -14.45 14.58 1.38
N ARG A 64 -14.98 15.72 1.84
CA ARG A 64 -15.17 16.04 3.26
C ARG A 64 -16.29 15.24 3.94
N ARG A 65 -17.13 14.52 3.17
CA ARG A 65 -18.18 13.66 3.72
C ARG A 65 -17.55 12.55 4.57
N ARG A 66 -18.20 12.24 5.69
CA ARG A 66 -17.72 11.24 6.66
C ARG A 66 -17.54 9.86 6.01
N SER A 67 -18.42 9.46 5.10
CA SER A 67 -18.35 8.20 4.35
C SER A 67 -17.05 8.09 3.54
N ASN A 68 -16.68 9.16 2.84
CA ASN A 68 -15.52 9.18 1.94
C ASN A 68 -14.22 9.10 2.75
N TRP A 69 -14.17 9.77 3.91
CA TRP A 69 -13.06 9.60 4.84
C TRP A 69 -12.99 8.20 5.47
N THR A 70 -14.13 7.60 5.80
CA THR A 70 -14.17 6.21 6.29
C THR A 70 -13.59 5.27 5.25
N HIS A 71 -14.05 5.36 4.00
CA HIS A 71 -13.53 4.59 2.88
C HIS A 71 -12.01 4.77 2.70
N MET A 72 -11.54 6.02 2.61
CA MET A 72 -10.11 6.32 2.45
C MET A 72 -9.23 5.71 3.56
N ILE A 73 -9.72 5.70 4.81
CA ILE A 73 -8.97 5.12 5.93
C ILE A 73 -8.94 3.59 5.84
N GLU A 74 -10.06 2.96 5.51
CA GLU A 74 -10.13 1.50 5.36
C GLU A 74 -9.27 1.03 4.18
N CYS A 75 -9.36 1.72 3.04
CA CYS A 75 -8.52 1.43 1.88
C CYS A 75 -7.04 1.66 2.16
N LEU A 76 -6.64 2.72 2.89
CA LEU A 76 -5.24 2.91 3.29
C LEU A 76 -4.73 1.73 4.13
N LYS A 77 -5.50 1.28 5.13
CA LYS A 77 -5.11 0.14 5.97
C LYS A 77 -4.94 -1.14 5.15
N SER A 78 -5.94 -1.45 4.32
CA SER A 78 -5.93 -2.64 3.47
C SER A 78 -4.79 -2.59 2.45
N PHE A 79 -4.60 -1.44 1.79
CA PHE A 79 -3.55 -1.25 0.80
C PHE A 79 -2.16 -1.49 1.40
N VAL A 80 -1.86 -0.87 2.54
CA VAL A 80 -0.57 -1.09 3.23
C VAL A 80 -0.42 -2.56 3.64
N LYS A 81 -1.47 -3.18 4.19
CA LYS A 81 -1.41 -4.58 4.61
C LYS A 81 -1.11 -5.53 3.44
N THR A 82 -1.75 -5.31 2.29
CA THR A 82 -1.63 -6.18 1.11
C THR A 82 -0.34 -5.94 0.36
N ASN A 83 0.07 -4.68 0.20
CA ASN A 83 1.14 -4.30 -0.72
C ASN A 83 2.49 -4.08 -0.05
N ARG A 84 2.57 -4.14 1.29
CA ARG A 84 3.82 -3.95 2.01
C ARG A 84 4.84 -5.01 1.62
N ILE A 85 6.03 -4.53 1.28
CA ILE A 85 7.20 -5.38 1.10
C ILE A 85 7.64 -5.83 2.49
N ARG A 86 7.55 -7.14 2.74
CA ARG A 86 8.14 -7.73 3.94
C ARG A 86 9.63 -7.89 3.67
N GLU A 87 10.44 -7.15 4.40
CA GLU A 87 11.85 -7.50 4.55
C GLU A 87 11.89 -8.71 5.48
N THR A 88 11.64 -9.89 4.92
CA THR A 88 12.13 -11.11 5.55
C THR A 88 13.65 -10.98 5.58
N PRO A 89 14.32 -11.07 6.75
CA PRO A 89 15.72 -11.42 6.77
C PRO A 89 15.84 -12.67 5.91
N ALA A 90 16.73 -12.63 4.92
CA ALA A 90 16.92 -13.71 3.97
C ALA A 90 16.78 -15.06 4.68
N GLU A 91 15.85 -15.89 4.21
CA GLU A 91 15.83 -17.30 4.58
C GLU A 91 17.26 -17.81 4.39
N ALA A 92 17.86 -18.29 5.48
CA ALA A 92 19.15 -18.95 5.42
C ALA A 92 19.08 -20.01 4.30
N PRO A 93 20.12 -20.13 3.44
CA PRO A 93 20.08 -21.10 2.37
C PRO A 93 19.80 -22.47 2.97
N ALA A 94 18.76 -23.14 2.45
CA ALA A 94 18.33 -24.46 2.88
C ALA A 94 19.56 -25.36 2.99
N GLU A 95 19.93 -25.73 4.22
CA GLU A 95 20.90 -26.78 4.46
C GLU A 95 20.30 -28.05 3.88
N THR A 96 20.82 -28.46 2.73
CA THR A 96 20.59 -29.78 2.16
C THR A 96 20.91 -30.83 3.24
N PRO A 97 20.03 -31.82 3.50
CA PRO A 97 20.31 -32.87 4.47
C PRO A 97 21.58 -33.64 4.07
N PRO A 98 22.44 -34.04 5.01
CA PRO A 98 23.59 -34.89 4.68
C PRO A 98 23.10 -36.23 4.13
N GLU A 99 23.70 -36.66 3.02
CA GLU A 99 23.44 -37.98 2.42
C GLU A 99 23.70 -39.10 3.44
N PRO A 100 22.84 -40.13 3.51
CA PRO A 100 23.11 -41.27 4.37
C PRO A 100 24.32 -42.07 3.83
N PRO A 101 25.18 -42.62 4.71
CA PRO A 101 26.30 -43.42 4.27
C PRO A 101 25.78 -44.68 3.55
N MET A 102 26.22 -44.83 2.29
CA MET A 102 26.08 -46.08 1.53
C MET A 102 26.86 -47.18 2.26
N CYS A 103 26.13 -48.13 2.86
CA CYS A 103 26.64 -49.43 3.25
C CYS A 103 26.15 -50.44 2.21
N GLY A 104 27.08 -51.08 1.49
CA GLY A 104 26.79 -52.18 0.55
C GLY A 104 27.77 -52.24 -0.60
#